data_AF-A0AB73GRR8-F1
#
_entry.id   AF-A0AB73GRR8-F1
#
_cell.length_a   1.000
_cell.length_b   1.000
_cell.length_c   1.000
_cell.angle_alpha   90.00
_cell.angle_beta   90.00
_cell.angle_gamma   90.00
#
_symmetry.space_group_name_H-M   'P 1'
#
loop_
_entity.id
_entity.type
_entity.pdbx_description
1 polymer ?
#
loop_
_entity_poly.entity_id
_entity_poly.type
_entity_poly.pdbx_seq_one_letter_code
_entity_poly.pdbx_strand_id
1 'polypeptide(L)' 'MQDQIDATVEDAIKRARSQLHQGPSLTHCEECDAPIPEARRKAVPGVHLCVNCQQAHDQEQAAQGGYNRRGSKDSQLR' A
#
# COMPACT_ATOMS: atom_id res chain seq x y z
N MET A 1 -13.46 -21.51 -27.79
CA MET A 1 -11.98 -21.60 -27.64
C MET A 1 -11.33 -20.23 -27.37
N GLN A 2 -12.11 -19.16 -27.16
CA GLN A 2 -11.63 -17.84 -26.69
C GLN A 2 -11.88 -17.63 -25.18
N ASP A 3 -12.77 -18.43 -24.56
CA ASP A 3 -13.31 -18.19 -23.22
C ASP A 3 -12.33 -18.46 -22.05
N GLN A 4 -11.18 -19.07 -22.34
CA GLN A 4 -10.19 -19.43 -21.32
C GLN A 4 -9.24 -18.26 -20.97
N ILE A 5 -9.11 -17.25 -21.84
CA ILE A 5 -8.25 -16.09 -21.59
C ILE A 5 -8.97 -15.13 -20.62
N ASP A 6 -10.26 -14.91 -20.83
CA ASP A 6 -11.06 -13.94 -20.07
C ASP A 6 -11.19 -14.32 -18.59
N ALA A 7 -11.38 -15.61 -18.29
CA ALA A 7 -11.50 -16.08 -16.91
C ALA A 7 -10.23 -15.85 -16.07
N THR A 8 -9.04 -15.92 -16.68
CA THR A 8 -7.77 -15.70 -15.97
C THR A 8 -7.50 -14.24 -15.67
N VAL A 9 -7.90 -13.35 -16.58
CA VAL A 9 -7.77 -11.89 -16.40
C VAL A 9 -8.72 -11.40 -15.32
N GLU A 10 -9.97 -11.88 -15.32
CA GLU A 10 -10.93 -11.51 -14.29
C GLU A 10 -10.51 -11.99 -12.89
N ASP A 11 -9.98 -13.21 -12.75
CA ASP A 11 -9.50 -13.72 -11.46
C ASP A 11 -8.29 -12.93 -10.95
N ALA A 12 -7.37 -12.56 -11.85
CA ALA A 12 -6.23 -11.70 -11.52
C ALA A 12 -6.68 -10.30 -11.07
N ILE A 13 -7.69 -9.72 -11.73
CA ILE A 13 -8.27 -8.42 -11.34
C ILE A 13 -8.98 -8.54 -9.97
N LYS A 14 -9.76 -9.60 -9.74
CA LYS A 14 -10.45 -9.83 -8.45
C LYS A 14 -9.44 -9.98 -7.31
N ARG A 15 -8.37 -10.75 -7.50
CA ARG A 15 -7.28 -10.89 -6.51
C ARG A 15 -6.57 -9.57 -6.25
N ALA A 16 -6.26 -8.79 -7.28
CA ALA A 16 -5.64 -7.48 -7.11
C ALA A 16 -6.57 -6.53 -6.34
N ARG A 17 -7.87 -6.53 -6.63
CA ARG A 17 -8.87 -5.70 -5.93
C ARG A 17 -9.14 -6.15 -4.50
N SER A 18 -9.06 -7.45 -4.21
CA SER A 18 -9.21 -7.96 -2.83
C SER A 18 -8.01 -7.63 -1.94
N GLN A 19 -6.85 -7.34 -2.52
CA GLN A 19 -5.66 -6.89 -1.79
C GLN A 19 -5.66 -5.38 -1.51
N LEU A 20 -6.53 -4.60 -2.16
CA LEU A 20 -6.73 -3.22 -1.78
C LEU A 20 -7.43 -3.21 -0.42
N HIS A 21 -6.83 -2.54 0.56
CA HIS A 21 -7.42 -2.38 1.88
C HIS A 21 -8.77 -1.68 1.74
N GLN A 22 -9.85 -2.42 1.95
CA GLN A 22 -11.21 -1.89 1.93
C GLN A 22 -11.56 -1.49 3.35
N GLY A 23 -11.59 -0.18 3.61
CA GLY A 23 -11.94 0.35 4.92
C GLY A 23 -12.07 1.87 4.91
N PRO A 24 -12.83 2.45 5.86
CA PRO A 24 -12.90 3.89 6.02
C PRO A 24 -11.54 4.43 6.44
N SER A 25 -11.08 5.48 5.78
CA SER A 25 -9.91 6.22 6.20
C SER A 25 -10.14 6.89 7.56
N LEU A 26 -9.11 6.93 8.41
CA LEU A 26 -9.20 7.59 9.71
C LEU A 26 -9.44 9.10 9.55
N THR A 27 -10.17 9.68 10.49
CA THR A 27 -10.40 11.13 10.55
C THR A 27 -9.20 11.88 11.13
N HIS A 28 -8.42 11.22 11.99
CA HIS A 28 -7.24 11.76 12.66
C HIS A 28 -6.06 10.80 12.47
N CYS A 29 -4.85 11.38 12.42
CA CYS A 29 -3.60 10.65 12.28
C CYS A 29 -3.36 9.79 13.51
N GLU A 30 -3.01 8.52 13.34
CA GLU A 30 -2.69 7.63 14.47
C GLU A 30 -1.42 8.00 15.23
N GLU A 31 -0.51 8.77 14.63
CA GLU A 31 0.79 9.10 15.22
C GLU A 31 0.82 10.46 15.92
N CYS A 32 0.10 11.45 15.39
CA CYS A 32 0.15 12.83 15.87
C CYS A 32 -1.23 13.43 16.16
N ASP A 33 -2.30 12.64 16.05
CA ASP A 33 -3.70 13.04 16.24
C ASP A 33 -4.17 14.23 15.36
N ALA A 34 -3.37 14.65 14.38
CA ALA A 34 -3.73 15.72 13.46
C ALA A 34 -4.88 15.29 12.54
N PRO A 35 -5.84 16.18 12.21
CA PRO A 35 -6.94 15.84 11.31
C PRO A 35 -6.43 15.49 9.91
N ILE A 36 -6.93 14.38 9.36
CA ILE A 36 -6.58 13.92 8.01
C ILE A 36 -7.52 14.60 6.99
N PRO A 37 -6.98 15.41 6.05
CA PRO A 37 -7.79 16.10 5.06
C PRO A 37 -8.64 15.14 4.22
N GLU A 38 -9.88 15.55 3.88
CA GLU A 38 -10.77 14.73 3.05
C GLU A 38 -10.16 14.39 1.68
N ALA A 39 -9.42 15.33 1.08
CA ALA A 39 -8.72 15.08 -0.18
C ALA A 39 -7.79 13.86 -0.08
N ARG A 40 -7.10 13.70 1.06
CA ARG A 40 -6.23 12.56 1.32
C ARG A 40 -7.03 11.28 1.56
N ARG A 41 -8.13 11.35 2.31
CA ARG A 41 -9.04 10.22 2.53
C ARG A 41 -9.68 9.69 1.24
N LYS A 42 -9.97 10.57 0.28
CA LYS A 42 -10.49 10.23 -1.05
C LYS A 42 -9.40 9.67 -1.97
N ALA A 43 -8.20 10.25 -1.94
CA ALA A 43 -7.08 9.82 -2.78
C ALA A 43 -6.50 8.47 -2.34
N VAL A 44 -6.47 8.20 -1.03
CA VAL A 44 -5.96 6.97 -0.43
C VAL A 44 -7.04 6.38 0.48
N PRO A 45 -7.87 5.47 -0.04
CA PRO A 45 -8.81 4.71 0.77
C PRO A 45 -8.06 3.92 1.85
N GLY A 46 -8.50 4.02 3.10
CA GLY A 46 -7.84 3.37 4.24
C GLY A 46 -6.57 4.11 4.71
N VAL A 47 -6.49 5.44 4.55
CA VAL A 47 -5.36 6.20 5.10
C VAL A 47 -5.46 6.33 6.62
N HIS A 48 -4.35 6.03 7.31
CA HIS A 48 -4.23 6.11 8.78
C HIS A 48 -3.28 7.24 9.24
N LEU A 49 -2.38 7.70 8.37
CA LEU A 49 -1.39 8.74 8.66
C LEU A 49 -1.68 10.05 7.91
N CYS A 50 -1.40 11.18 8.55
CA CYS A 50 -1.39 12.49 7.89
C CYS A 50 -0.24 12.56 6.88
N VAL A 51 -0.27 13.59 6.01
CA VAL A 51 0.76 13.75 4.96
C VAL A 51 2.16 13.93 5.54
N ASN A 52 2.30 14.66 6.64
CA ASN A 52 3.61 14.93 7.25
C ASN A 52 4.21 13.66 7.85
N CYS A 53 3.41 12.89 8.60
CA CYS A 53 3.82 11.59 9.14
C CYS A 53 4.16 10.61 8.02
N GLN A 54 3.31 10.49 7.00
CA GLN A 54 3.62 9.63 5.85
C GLN A 54 4.93 10.01 5.17
N GLN A 55 5.19 11.31 4.98
CA GLN A 55 6.44 11.77 4.38
C GLN A 55 7.66 11.40 5.21
N ALA A 56 7.57 11.47 6.54
CA ALA A 56 8.65 11.04 7.43
C ALA A 56 8.91 9.52 7.29
N HIS A 57 7.85 8.72 7.36
CA HIS A 57 7.92 7.26 7.16
C HIS A 57 8.50 6.91 5.79
N ASP A 58 8.06 7.57 4.72
CA ASP A 58 8.54 7.33 3.37
C ASP A 58 10.03 7.69 3.22
N GLN A 59 10.49 8.77 3.87
CA GLN A 59 11.91 9.15 3.89
C GLN A 59 12.77 8.12 4.64
N GLU A 60 12.30 7.62 5.78
CA GLU A 60 12.96 6.56 6.53
C GLU A 60 13.04 5.27 5.70
N GLN A 61 11.94 4.88 5.04
CA GLN A 61 11.91 3.71 4.17
C GLN A 61 12.78 3.87 2.93
N ALA A 62 12.82 5.05 2.32
CA ALA A 62 13.70 5.36 1.19
C ALA A 62 15.18 5.28 1.59
N ALA A 63 15.52 5.75 2.79
CA ALA A 63 16.86 5.59 3.35
C ALA A 63 17.23 4.11 3.60
N GLN A 64 16.25 3.29 4.01
CA GLN A 64 16.41 1.83 4.21
C GLN A 64 16.37 1.02 2.90
N GLY A 65 15.87 1.61 1.81
CA GLY A 65 15.63 0.98 0.50
C GLY A 65 16.88 0.59 -0.29
N GLY A 66 18.09 0.81 0.25
CA GLY A 66 19.35 0.43 -0.37
C GLY A 66 19.61 -1.09 -0.47
N TYR A 67 18.78 -1.92 0.16
CA TYR A 67 18.89 -3.38 0.01
C TYR A 67 18.24 -3.86 -1.29
N ASN A 68 19.08 -4.32 -2.21
CA ASN A 68 18.69 -4.89 -3.51
C ASN A 68 17.88 -6.20 -3.31
N ARG A 69 16.56 -6.09 -3.10
CA ARG A 69 15.63 -7.23 -2.93
C ARG A 69 15.46 -8.11 -4.18
N ARG A 70 16.25 -7.85 -5.23
CA ARG A 70 16.41 -8.70 -6.42
C ARG A 70 17.41 -9.86 -6.20
N GLY A 71 18.17 -9.85 -5.11
CA GLY A 71 19.03 -10.97 -4.72
C GLY A 71 18.24 -12.07 -4.01
N SER A 72 18.20 -13.25 -4.63
CA SER A 72 17.66 -14.54 -4.16
C SER A 72 17.22 -14.62 -2.69
N LYS A 73 15.97 -15.04 -2.50
CA LYS A 73 15.30 -15.37 -1.23
C LYS A 73 16.09 -16.35 -0.34
N ASP A 74 17.13 -17.01 -0.85
CA ASP A 74 17.94 -18.00 -0.12
C ASP A 74 19.21 -17.47 0.57
N SER A 75 19.55 -16.17 0.45
CA SER A 75 20.85 -15.66 0.96
C SER A 75 20.79 -14.77 2.21
N GLN A 76 19.60 -14.42 2.71
CA GLN A 76 19.45 -13.46 3.83
C GLN A 76 19.23 -14.10 5.21
N LEU A 77 19.29 -15.44 5.31
CA LEU A 77 19.25 -16.15 6.59
C LEU A 77 20.45 -17.10 6.71
N ARG A 78 21.60 -16.55 7.08
CA ARG A 78 22.67 -17.23 7.81
C ARG A 78 23.40 -16.23 8.70
#